data_AF-A0A7X6WHW4-F1
#
_entry.id   AF-A0A7X6WHW4-F1
#
_cell.length_a   1.000
_cell.length_b   1.000
_cell.length_c   1.000
_cell.angle_alpha   90.00
_cell.angle_beta   90.00
_cell.angle_gamma   90.00
#
_symmetry.space_group_name_H-M   'P 1'
#
loop_
_entity.id
_entity.type
_entity.pdbx_description
1 polymer ?
#
loop_
_entity_poly.entity_id
_entity_poly.type
_entity_poly.pdbx_seq_one_letter_code
_entity_poly.pdbx_strand_id
1 'polypeptide(L)'
;MNLSKKPFIIILIILIAVIGCTNTPKDNGVLEETNKRQEGSKVILEKEDNINVAEIEKPMTTTRKNIIDTFLEKLPFDATIEDLAAYIKDNIANATEEEADNMIQWLIIYQDETISEIQEKFWESEYHDALFEYMGGIFNGVKLDESKVNNIENENIRNDFISLRNSLLTIYLYDGYFDAVVETNWDELMKYSSYLSHDLREIIRINMTIRNFDYHRNGHDIPGISKDIIILEKIIKNNKSAFIKKMATDLWHSLLHDLLFGPELIYIDEYYGENREEYKSIMELRTIYPDSLLKEILEDVYLIELEEEEDIYEVSNIIGDIIEKKLQFGLTSNNYFNIKSVKNQEGKYDLVEIGIPADLHKQNRINHIIKLDREQFIQNLANDKKFRLSSDIGLTNDRYISYNYSLSVVDSNSNENNFYSYRTLDYMEEKYVTLEDYLDVDFKYIQEYVEKVCGIKIETLPEFRPSYNGIELYINGENEMAEDVYLKLKGLLQYFTFERLIGGN
;
A
#
# COMPACT_ATOMS: atom_id res chain seq x y z
N MET A 1 -6.00 47.76 28.37
CA MET A 1 -6.78 47.43 27.16
C MET A 1 -6.67 45.94 26.94
N ASN A 2 -7.82 45.27 26.84
CA ASN A 2 -7.98 43.82 26.95
C ASN A 2 -7.35 43.08 25.77
N LEU A 3 -6.47 42.12 26.08
CA LEU A 3 -6.05 41.04 25.19
C LEU A 3 -7.21 40.02 25.10
N SER A 4 -7.87 40.02 23.95
CA SER A 4 -8.90 39.05 23.59
C SER A 4 -8.25 37.69 23.33
N LYS A 5 -8.29 36.78 24.31
CA LYS A 5 -8.11 35.35 24.10
C LYS A 5 -9.25 34.87 23.17
N LYS A 6 -8.91 34.44 21.95
CA LYS A 6 -9.84 33.65 21.12
C LYS A 6 -9.38 32.19 21.17
N PRO A 7 -10.28 31.23 21.46
CA PRO A 7 -9.97 29.81 21.35
C PRO A 7 -9.80 29.46 19.86
N PHE A 8 -8.69 28.82 19.53
CA PHE A 8 -8.51 28.09 18.28
C PHE A 8 -9.52 26.94 18.31
N ILE A 9 -10.45 26.94 17.37
CA ILE A 9 -11.41 25.86 17.14
C ILE A 9 -10.96 25.24 15.82
N ILE A 10 -10.38 24.05 15.88
CA ILE A 10 -10.00 23.24 14.73
C ILE A 10 -11.19 22.31 14.45
N ILE A 11 -11.75 22.42 13.24
CA ILE A 11 -12.84 21.57 12.75
C ILE A 11 -12.28 20.75 11.58
N LEU A 12 -12.32 19.43 11.77
CA LEU A 12 -12.06 18.35 10.81
C LEU A 12 -13.13 18.27 9.71
N ILE A 13 -12.78 17.85 8.48
CA ILE A 13 -13.73 17.16 7.58
C ILE A 13 -13.08 15.93 6.89
N ILE A 14 -13.89 14.86 6.88
CA ILE A 14 -13.75 13.50 6.36
C ILE A 14 -14.33 13.40 4.93
N LEU A 15 -13.83 12.48 4.08
CA LEU A 15 -14.55 11.41 3.31
C LEU A 15 -13.74 11.00 2.06
N ILE A 16 -13.60 9.71 1.72
CA ILE A 16 -14.71 8.83 1.32
C ILE A 16 -14.73 7.47 2.06
N ALA A 17 -15.73 7.32 2.92
CA ALA A 17 -16.44 6.07 3.16
C ALA A 17 -17.91 6.31 2.79
N VAL A 18 -18.48 5.50 1.90
CA VAL A 18 -19.94 5.47 1.66
C VAL A 18 -20.45 4.11 2.12
N ILE A 19 -21.12 4.11 3.27
CA ILE A 19 -21.99 3.04 3.78
C ILE A 19 -23.42 3.32 3.32
N GLY A 20 -24.23 2.30 3.05
CA GLY A 20 -25.68 2.49 3.07
C GLY A 20 -26.58 1.32 2.70
N CYS A 21 -26.63 0.29 3.54
CA CYS A 21 -27.72 -0.67 3.60
C CYS A 21 -29.11 0.00 3.70
N THR A 22 -30.15 -0.64 3.15
CA THR A 22 -31.53 -0.47 3.67
C THR A 22 -32.20 -1.81 3.89
N ASN A 23 -32.96 -1.85 4.99
CA ASN A 23 -33.51 -3.02 5.66
C ASN A 23 -34.67 -3.71 4.92
N THR A 24 -34.77 -5.01 5.17
CA THR A 24 -35.92 -5.89 4.94
C THR A 24 -37.15 -5.50 5.78
N PRO A 25 -38.35 -5.86 5.31
CA PRO A 25 -39.37 -6.46 6.18
C PRO A 25 -39.88 -7.82 5.65
N LYS A 26 -40.06 -8.75 6.59
CA LYS A 26 -40.77 -10.05 6.46
C LYS A 26 -42.26 -9.83 6.14
N ASP A 27 -42.88 -10.64 5.27
CA ASP A 27 -43.63 -11.86 5.65
C ASP A 27 -44.50 -12.42 4.49
N ASN A 28 -44.49 -13.76 4.40
CA ASN A 28 -45.51 -14.73 3.93
C ASN A 28 -45.97 -14.81 2.46
N GLY A 29 -45.77 -15.99 1.85
CA GLY A 29 -46.64 -16.48 0.76
C GLY A 29 -46.10 -17.52 -0.22
N VAL A 30 -45.73 -18.72 0.26
CA VAL A 30 -46.02 -20.06 -0.32
C VAL A 30 -46.35 -20.20 -1.83
N LEU A 31 -45.56 -21.04 -2.55
CA LEU A 31 -45.89 -22.09 -3.57
C LEU A 31 -45.04 -22.13 -4.87
N GLU A 32 -44.38 -23.28 -5.02
CA GLU A 32 -44.27 -24.19 -6.20
C GLU A 32 -43.37 -23.88 -7.43
N GLU A 33 -42.45 -24.84 -7.65
CA GLU A 33 -42.03 -25.54 -8.89
C GLU A 33 -42.30 -24.85 -10.25
N THR A 34 -41.39 -24.80 -11.23
CA THR A 34 -40.91 -25.97 -12.00
C THR A 34 -39.82 -25.59 -13.03
N ASN A 35 -38.76 -26.39 -13.11
CA ASN A 35 -38.13 -27.02 -14.29
C ASN A 35 -38.04 -26.33 -15.69
N LYS A 36 -36.79 -26.34 -16.21
CA LYS A 36 -36.29 -26.93 -17.50
C LYS A 36 -35.58 -26.00 -18.51
N ARG A 37 -34.30 -26.35 -18.73
CA ARG A 37 -33.56 -26.51 -20.00
C ARG A 37 -33.51 -25.34 -20.99
N GLN A 38 -32.29 -24.94 -21.37
CA GLN A 38 -31.79 -25.24 -22.72
C GLN A 38 -30.25 -25.16 -22.82
N GLU A 39 -29.65 -26.30 -23.17
CA GLU A 39 -28.34 -26.41 -23.81
C GLU A 39 -28.32 -25.69 -25.16
N GLY A 40 -27.16 -25.16 -25.54
CA GLY A 40 -26.74 -25.11 -26.93
C GLY A 40 -26.27 -23.75 -27.42
N SER A 41 -24.94 -23.60 -27.53
CA SER A 41 -24.32 -23.05 -28.74
C SER A 41 -22.84 -23.43 -28.81
N LYS A 42 -22.57 -24.50 -29.56
CA LYS A 42 -21.33 -24.67 -30.29
C LYS A 42 -21.27 -23.59 -31.36
N VAL A 43 -20.28 -22.71 -31.31
CA VAL A 43 -19.85 -21.94 -32.48
C VAL A 43 -18.51 -22.49 -32.92
N ILE A 44 -18.53 -23.03 -34.15
CA ILE A 44 -17.38 -23.41 -34.95
C ILE A 44 -16.78 -22.11 -35.50
N LEU A 45 -15.49 -21.87 -35.26
CA LEU A 45 -14.71 -20.93 -36.07
C LEU A 45 -13.54 -21.70 -36.69
N GLU A 46 -13.59 -21.84 -38.01
CA GLU A 46 -12.52 -22.36 -38.86
C GLU A 46 -11.43 -21.29 -39.04
N LYS A 47 -10.19 -21.70 -38.71
CA LYS A 47 -8.87 -21.40 -39.32
C LYS A 47 -8.61 -20.08 -40.09
N GLU A 48 -7.59 -19.35 -39.61
CA GLU A 48 -6.30 -18.94 -40.23
C GLU A 48 -5.77 -17.77 -39.36
N ASP A 49 -4.56 -17.70 -38.79
CA ASP A 49 -3.25 -18.25 -39.13
C ASP A 49 -2.42 -18.62 -37.88
N ASN A 50 -1.49 -19.55 -38.09
CA ASN A 50 -0.64 -20.22 -37.10
C ASN A 50 0.23 -19.29 -36.23
N ILE A 51 0.03 -19.31 -34.91
CA ILE A 51 1.12 -19.18 -33.95
C ILE A 51 1.29 -20.55 -33.28
N ASN A 52 2.44 -21.16 -33.53
CA ASN A 52 2.80 -22.47 -33.04
C ASN A 52 3.10 -22.37 -31.53
N VAL A 53 2.07 -22.52 -30.69
CA VAL A 53 2.22 -22.71 -29.24
C VAL A 53 2.41 -24.19 -28.98
N ALA A 54 3.59 -24.69 -29.31
CA ALA A 54 4.05 -26.01 -28.91
C ALA A 54 5.55 -25.93 -28.62
N GLU A 55 5.94 -26.55 -27.50
CA GLU A 55 7.26 -26.54 -26.86
C GLU A 55 7.59 -25.29 -26.03
N ILE A 56 7.22 -25.32 -24.74
CA ILE A 56 8.15 -25.45 -23.62
C ILE A 56 7.39 -26.14 -22.48
N GLU A 57 7.38 -27.47 -22.47
CA GLU A 57 7.23 -28.24 -21.22
C GLU A 57 8.63 -28.72 -20.84
N LYS A 58 9.24 -28.01 -19.89
CA LYS A 58 10.26 -28.59 -19.02
C LYS A 58 9.77 -28.41 -17.60
N PRO A 59 9.26 -29.45 -16.93
CA PRO A 59 8.99 -29.36 -15.50
C PRO A 59 10.36 -29.29 -14.79
N MET A 60 10.76 -28.09 -14.35
CA MET A 60 11.87 -27.94 -13.41
C MET A 60 11.42 -28.43 -12.03
N THR A 61 11.40 -29.76 -11.87
CA THR A 61 11.29 -30.43 -10.58
C THR A 61 12.62 -30.28 -9.83
N THR A 62 12.89 -29.07 -9.35
CA THR A 62 13.84 -28.83 -8.27
C THR A 62 13.04 -28.35 -7.08
N THR A 63 12.86 -29.23 -6.10
CA THR A 63 12.40 -28.87 -4.76
C THR A 63 13.39 -27.82 -4.22
N ARG A 64 13.09 -26.53 -4.41
CA ARG A 64 13.91 -25.44 -3.90
C ARG A 64 13.81 -25.46 -2.38
N LYS A 65 14.96 -25.34 -1.71
CA LYS A 65 15.05 -25.22 -0.25
C LYS A 65 14.30 -23.95 0.16
N ASN A 66 13.46 -24.00 1.20
CA ASN A 66 12.80 -22.82 1.77
C ASN A 66 13.85 -21.73 1.97
N ILE A 67 13.61 -20.54 1.41
CA ILE A 67 14.51 -19.39 1.51
C ILE A 67 14.19 -18.69 2.83
N ILE A 68 14.55 -19.32 3.94
CA ILE A 68 14.43 -18.74 5.27
C ILE A 68 15.78 -18.08 5.57
N ASP A 69 15.76 -16.80 5.95
CA ASP A 69 16.98 -16.14 6.41
C ASP A 69 17.59 -16.91 7.58
N THR A 70 18.91 -17.06 7.58
CA THR A 70 19.60 -18.02 8.47
C THR A 70 19.40 -17.72 9.96
N PHE A 71 19.00 -16.50 10.32
CA PHE A 71 18.63 -16.16 11.69
C PHE A 71 17.19 -16.56 12.04
N LEU A 72 16.26 -16.54 11.09
CA LEU A 72 14.89 -17.04 11.30
C LEU A 72 14.85 -18.55 11.46
N GLU A 73 15.80 -19.29 10.88
CA GLU A 73 15.98 -20.73 11.17
C GLU A 73 16.27 -21.01 12.66
N LYS A 74 16.71 -20.00 13.42
CA LYS A 74 16.97 -20.09 14.87
C LYS A 74 15.75 -19.75 15.72
N LEU A 75 14.71 -19.20 15.11
CA LEU A 75 13.44 -18.93 15.75
C LEU A 75 12.50 -20.14 15.57
N PRO A 76 11.59 -20.39 16.53
CA PRO A 76 10.57 -21.41 16.35
C PRO A 76 9.63 -21.04 15.19
N PHE A 77 9.00 -22.04 14.57
CA PHE A 77 8.11 -21.83 13.42
C PHE A 77 6.90 -20.93 13.74
N ASP A 78 6.47 -20.91 15.01
CA ASP A 78 5.41 -20.09 15.56
C ASP A 78 5.93 -18.84 16.29
N ALA A 79 7.14 -18.37 15.95
CA ALA A 79 7.73 -17.19 16.56
C ALA A 79 6.81 -15.97 16.48
N THR A 80 6.64 -15.34 17.62
CA THR A 80 5.92 -14.08 17.77
C THR A 80 6.85 -12.90 17.45
N ILE A 81 6.25 -11.73 17.30
CA ILE A 81 7.01 -10.48 17.20
C ILE A 81 7.87 -10.23 18.46
N GLU A 82 7.43 -10.66 19.64
CA GLU A 82 8.22 -10.58 20.88
C GLU A 82 9.46 -11.45 20.83
N ASP A 83 9.32 -12.68 20.30
CA ASP A 83 10.45 -13.60 20.14
C ASP A 83 11.52 -13.01 19.21
N LEU A 84 11.07 -12.39 18.12
CA LEU A 84 11.95 -11.70 17.19
C LEU A 84 12.64 -10.49 17.84
N ALA A 85 11.88 -9.62 18.52
CA ALA A 85 12.43 -8.46 19.22
C ALA A 85 13.44 -8.84 20.30
N ALA A 86 13.16 -9.90 21.07
CA ALA A 86 14.07 -10.45 22.08
C ALA A 86 15.35 -11.00 21.43
N TYR A 87 15.23 -11.76 20.33
CA TYR A 87 16.37 -12.26 19.59
C TYR A 87 17.26 -11.12 19.08
N ILE A 88 16.68 -10.07 18.51
CA ILE A 88 17.41 -8.89 18.02
C ILE A 88 18.19 -8.25 19.16
N LYS A 89 17.55 -8.00 20.29
CA LYS A 89 18.18 -7.40 21.47
C LYS A 89 19.42 -8.18 21.94
N ASP A 90 19.36 -9.51 21.89
CA ASP A 90 20.43 -10.37 22.37
C ASP A 90 21.55 -10.61 21.33
N ASN A 91 21.26 -10.44 20.03
CA ASN A 91 22.16 -10.89 18.95
C ASN A 91 22.66 -9.78 18.03
N ILE A 92 21.98 -8.63 17.91
CA ILE A 92 22.30 -7.59 16.93
C ILE A 92 23.72 -7.04 17.08
N ALA A 93 24.25 -6.99 18.31
CA ALA A 93 25.62 -6.50 18.56
C ALA A 93 26.72 -7.42 17.98
N ASN A 94 26.39 -8.68 17.68
CA ASN A 94 27.30 -9.66 17.08
C ASN A 94 27.01 -9.92 15.60
N ALA A 95 25.95 -9.29 15.06
CA ALA A 95 25.58 -9.42 13.66
C ALA A 95 26.50 -8.57 12.78
N THR A 96 26.67 -8.99 11.53
CA THR A 96 27.16 -8.08 10.48
C THR A 96 26.13 -6.98 10.21
N GLU A 97 26.54 -5.89 9.58
CA GLU A 97 25.64 -4.78 9.23
C GLU A 97 24.45 -5.26 8.35
N GLU A 98 24.72 -6.12 7.37
CA GLU A 98 23.69 -6.71 6.50
C GLU A 98 22.72 -7.61 7.29
N GLU A 99 23.24 -8.44 8.20
CA GLU A 99 22.39 -9.26 9.07
C GLU A 99 21.55 -8.41 10.04
N ALA A 100 22.11 -7.31 10.56
CA ALA A 100 21.40 -6.39 11.45
C ALA A 100 20.29 -5.64 10.70
N ASP A 101 20.55 -5.18 9.48
CA ASP A 101 19.53 -4.58 8.62
C ASP A 101 18.39 -5.57 8.33
N ASN A 102 18.73 -6.82 7.98
CA ASN A 102 17.74 -7.88 7.76
C ASN A 102 16.92 -8.17 9.03
N MET A 103 17.55 -8.20 10.20
CA MET A 103 16.86 -8.35 11.48
C MET A 103 15.80 -7.24 11.70
N ILE A 104 16.16 -5.97 11.43
CA ILE A 104 15.22 -4.84 11.56
C ILE A 104 14.13 -4.89 10.48
N GLN A 105 14.47 -5.27 9.25
CA GLN A 105 13.49 -5.48 8.18
C GLN A 105 12.40 -6.47 8.61
N TRP A 106 12.81 -7.63 9.13
CA TRP A 106 11.87 -8.64 9.60
C TRP A 106 11.04 -8.18 10.79
N LEU A 107 11.65 -7.42 11.71
CA LEU A 107 10.92 -6.84 12.82
C LEU A 107 9.80 -5.93 12.32
N ILE A 108 10.10 -5.02 11.40
CA ILE A 108 9.11 -4.07 10.85
C ILE A 108 8.00 -4.81 10.09
N ILE A 109 8.33 -5.83 9.29
CA ILE A 109 7.31 -6.65 8.60
C ILE A 109 6.40 -7.36 9.60
N TYR A 110 6.95 -7.92 10.68
CA TYR A 110 6.14 -8.53 11.74
C TYR A 110 5.32 -7.48 12.49
N GLN A 111 5.85 -6.27 12.66
CA GLN A 111 5.18 -5.14 13.32
C GLN A 111 3.96 -4.70 12.53
N ASP A 112 4.10 -4.41 11.24
CA ASP A 112 3.00 -3.89 10.40
C ASP A 112 1.77 -4.80 10.43
N GLU A 113 1.97 -6.11 10.39
CA GLU A 113 0.87 -7.08 10.46
C GLU A 113 0.26 -7.17 11.86
N THR A 114 1.09 -7.11 12.91
CA THR A 114 0.64 -7.21 14.30
C THR A 114 -0.03 -5.92 14.76
N ILE A 115 0.43 -4.76 14.28
CA ILE A 115 -0.18 -3.44 14.55
C ILE A 115 -1.63 -3.47 14.13
N SER A 116 -1.95 -3.95 12.92
CA SER A 116 -3.34 -4.00 12.43
C SER A 116 -4.25 -4.83 13.34
N GLU A 117 -3.79 -6.01 13.77
CA GLU A 117 -4.55 -6.92 14.65
C GLU A 117 -4.72 -6.36 16.06
N ILE A 118 -3.70 -5.64 16.56
CA ILE A 118 -3.73 -5.03 17.89
C ILE A 118 -4.58 -3.74 17.87
N GLN A 119 -4.47 -2.92 16.83
CA GLN A 119 -5.15 -1.63 16.68
C GLN A 119 -6.67 -1.76 16.85
N GLU A 120 -7.28 -2.82 16.31
CA GLU A 120 -8.71 -3.09 16.47
C GLU A 120 -9.12 -3.31 17.93
N LYS A 121 -8.31 -4.05 18.71
CA LYS A 121 -8.56 -4.27 20.14
C LYS A 121 -8.49 -2.97 20.93
N PHE A 122 -7.59 -2.07 20.53
CA PHE A 122 -7.36 -0.80 21.23
C PHE A 122 -8.47 0.24 21.03
N TRP A 123 -9.40 -0.02 20.10
CA TRP A 123 -10.66 0.72 19.99
C TRP A 123 -11.75 0.23 20.95
N GLU A 124 -11.56 -0.92 21.61
CA GLU A 124 -12.49 -1.40 22.62
C GLU A 124 -12.41 -0.55 23.89
N SER A 125 -13.56 -0.30 24.52
CA SER A 125 -13.66 0.65 25.66
C SER A 125 -12.76 0.27 26.84
N GLU A 126 -12.56 -1.03 27.11
CA GLU A 126 -11.73 -1.46 28.24
C GLU A 126 -10.24 -1.16 28.03
N TYR A 127 -9.74 -1.25 26.79
CA TYR A 127 -8.35 -0.90 26.47
C TYR A 127 -8.15 0.61 26.50
N HIS A 128 -9.11 1.36 25.95
CA HIS A 128 -9.13 2.80 26.01
C HIS A 128 -9.15 3.29 27.48
N ASP A 129 -10.03 2.77 28.33
CA ASP A 129 -10.07 3.17 29.74
C ASP A 129 -8.74 2.84 30.45
N ALA A 130 -8.15 1.68 30.17
CA ALA A 130 -6.84 1.31 30.73
C ALA A 130 -5.72 2.30 30.32
N LEU A 131 -5.72 2.75 29.06
CA LEU A 131 -4.81 3.76 28.53
C LEU A 131 -4.91 5.09 29.29
N PHE A 132 -6.12 5.61 29.40
CA PHE A 132 -6.36 6.93 30.00
C PHE A 132 -6.17 6.91 31.52
N GLU A 133 -6.66 5.87 32.21
CA GLU A 133 -6.60 5.77 33.67
C GLU A 133 -5.20 5.49 34.20
N TYR A 134 -4.45 4.57 33.57
CA TYR A 134 -3.21 4.05 34.15
C TYR A 134 -1.95 4.56 33.46
N MET A 135 -1.98 4.77 32.14
CA MET A 135 -0.78 5.16 31.38
C MET A 135 -0.62 6.67 31.25
N GLY A 136 -1.52 7.45 31.86
CA GLY A 136 -1.43 8.91 31.95
C GLY A 136 -1.86 9.61 30.68
N GLY A 137 -2.79 9.01 29.91
CA GLY A 137 -3.42 9.63 28.75
C GLY A 137 -4.12 10.93 29.15
N ILE A 138 -3.41 12.05 29.07
CA ILE A 138 -3.99 13.37 29.03
C ILE A 138 -3.50 13.96 27.72
N PHE A 139 -4.46 14.34 26.87
CA PHE A 139 -4.28 15.04 25.59
C PHE A 139 -3.00 15.88 25.55
N ASN A 140 -2.13 15.59 24.57
CA ASN A 140 -1.07 16.45 23.98
C ASN A 140 0.15 15.64 23.50
N GLY A 141 -0.01 14.69 22.56
CA GLY A 141 1.16 14.06 21.88
C GLY A 141 2.21 13.44 22.82
N VAL A 142 1.78 13.03 24.03
CA VAL A 142 2.68 12.49 25.06
C VAL A 142 2.80 10.99 24.84
N LYS A 143 4.02 10.52 24.58
CA LYS A 143 4.38 9.09 24.64
C LYS A 143 3.87 8.53 25.97
N LEU A 144 3.00 7.52 25.89
CA LEU A 144 2.39 6.96 27.08
C LEU A 144 3.46 6.37 28.01
N ASP A 145 3.26 6.51 29.32
CA ASP A 145 4.25 6.06 30.29
C ASP A 145 4.16 4.53 30.47
N GLU A 146 4.91 3.81 29.63
CA GLU A 146 5.00 2.35 29.63
C GLU A 146 5.49 1.76 30.96
N SER A 147 6.10 2.57 31.85
CA SER A 147 6.47 2.11 33.19
C SER A 147 5.25 1.84 34.08
N LYS A 148 4.08 2.38 33.72
CA LYS A 148 2.82 2.24 34.45
C LYS A 148 1.96 1.08 34.01
N VAL A 149 2.35 0.33 32.97
CA VAL A 149 1.59 -0.84 32.47
C VAL A 149 1.27 -1.85 33.59
N ASN A 150 2.19 -2.02 34.55
CA ASN A 150 1.98 -2.93 35.69
C ASN A 150 0.83 -2.51 36.62
N ASN A 151 0.35 -1.27 36.52
CA ASN A 151 -0.76 -0.76 37.32
C ASN A 151 -2.13 -1.12 36.73
N ILE A 152 -2.19 -1.62 35.48
CA ILE A 152 -3.44 -2.05 34.86
C ILE A 152 -4.00 -3.27 35.61
N GLU A 153 -5.23 -3.14 36.10
CA GLU A 153 -5.87 -4.16 36.94
C GLU A 153 -6.26 -5.41 36.15
N ASN A 154 -6.81 -5.24 34.95
CA ASN A 154 -7.19 -6.34 34.07
C ASN A 154 -5.92 -7.05 33.53
N GLU A 155 -5.74 -8.32 33.90
CA GLU A 155 -4.56 -9.11 33.57
C GLU A 155 -4.39 -9.34 32.06
N ASN A 156 -5.48 -9.57 31.32
CA ASN A 156 -5.41 -9.78 29.88
C ASN A 156 -4.96 -8.50 29.18
N ILE A 157 -5.60 -7.39 29.51
CA ILE A 157 -5.26 -6.07 28.97
C ILE A 157 -3.80 -5.74 29.29
N ARG A 158 -3.39 -5.89 30.56
CA ARG A 158 -2.01 -5.66 30.99
C ARG A 158 -1.01 -6.50 30.19
N ASN A 159 -1.31 -7.78 29.97
CA ASN A 159 -0.43 -8.67 29.20
C ASN A 159 -0.32 -8.23 27.74
N ASP A 160 -1.40 -7.75 27.12
CA ASP A 160 -1.38 -7.21 25.76
C ASP A 160 -0.52 -5.94 25.67
N PHE A 161 -0.57 -5.02 26.66
CA PHE A 161 0.34 -3.87 26.72
C PHE A 161 1.81 -4.27 26.94
N ILE A 162 2.07 -5.28 27.78
CA ILE A 162 3.43 -5.80 28.00
C ILE A 162 3.95 -6.40 26.68
N SER A 163 3.11 -7.16 25.99
CA SER A 163 3.41 -7.79 24.70
C SER A 163 3.79 -6.74 23.66
N LEU A 164 2.98 -5.68 23.54
CA LEU A 164 3.24 -4.54 22.65
C LEU A 164 4.61 -3.89 22.93
N ARG A 165 4.90 -3.60 24.20
CA ARG A 165 6.22 -3.04 24.59
C ARG A 165 7.37 -4.00 24.27
N ASN A 166 7.22 -5.29 24.58
CA ASN A 166 8.25 -6.29 24.30
C ASN A 166 8.50 -6.45 22.79
N SER A 167 7.50 -6.13 21.98
CA SER A 167 7.53 -6.15 20.51
C SER A 167 8.18 -4.90 19.88
N LEU A 168 8.78 -4.01 20.68
CA LEU A 168 9.32 -2.72 20.23
C LEU A 168 8.26 -1.85 19.51
N LEU A 169 7.00 -2.05 19.86
CA LEU A 169 5.89 -1.18 19.51
C LEU A 169 5.63 -0.21 20.66
N THR A 170 4.83 0.80 20.39
CA THR A 170 4.37 1.76 21.39
C THR A 170 3.04 2.34 20.95
N ILE A 171 2.41 3.13 21.82
CA ILE A 171 1.09 3.71 21.58
C ILE A 171 1.21 5.24 21.67
N TYR A 172 0.55 5.93 20.75
CA TYR A 172 0.41 7.39 20.79
C TYR A 172 -1.05 7.82 20.78
N LEU A 173 -1.26 8.99 21.38
CA LEU A 173 -2.50 9.75 21.30
C LEU A 173 -2.18 11.02 20.53
N TYR A 174 -2.57 11.04 19.26
CA TYR A 174 -2.45 12.21 18.40
C TYR A 174 -3.52 13.25 18.76
N ASP A 175 -3.17 14.54 18.71
CA ASP A 175 -4.08 15.61 19.14
C ASP A 175 -5.36 15.64 18.28
N GLY A 176 -6.50 15.96 18.89
CA GLY A 176 -7.80 16.00 18.21
C GLY A 176 -8.52 14.65 18.04
N TYR A 177 -7.86 13.51 18.29
CA TYR A 177 -8.47 12.18 18.22
C TYR A 177 -8.50 11.51 19.60
N PHE A 178 -9.59 10.81 19.90
CA PHE A 178 -9.69 9.93 21.08
C PHE A 178 -9.08 8.55 20.80
N ASP A 179 -8.57 8.32 19.58
CA ASP A 179 -8.14 7.01 19.13
C ASP A 179 -6.65 6.82 19.37
N ALA A 180 -6.32 5.82 20.18
CA ALA A 180 -4.95 5.37 20.38
C ALA A 180 -4.42 4.73 19.10
N VAL A 181 -3.23 5.13 18.67
CA VAL A 181 -2.55 4.57 17.50
C VAL A 181 -1.36 3.75 17.95
N VAL A 182 -1.32 2.48 17.53
CA VAL A 182 -0.20 1.57 17.75
C VAL A 182 0.80 1.73 16.61
N GLU A 183 2.07 1.92 16.92
CA GLU A 183 3.11 2.07 15.90
C GLU A 183 4.48 1.57 16.39
N THR A 184 5.43 1.51 15.47
CA THR A 184 6.82 1.18 15.75
C THR A 184 7.47 2.19 16.70
N ASN A 185 8.16 1.70 17.73
CA ASN A 185 8.90 2.55 18.66
C ASN A 185 10.26 2.94 18.06
N TRP A 186 10.25 3.92 17.16
CA TRP A 186 11.45 4.40 16.46
C TRP A 186 12.57 4.87 17.40
N ASP A 187 12.23 5.45 18.56
CA ASP A 187 13.20 5.84 19.60
C ASP A 187 14.00 4.63 20.13
N GLU A 188 13.33 3.49 20.32
CA GLU A 188 13.96 2.25 20.77
C GLU A 188 14.81 1.62 19.66
N LEU A 189 14.32 1.63 18.41
CA LEU A 189 15.10 1.13 17.27
C LEU A 189 16.37 1.95 17.04
N MET A 190 16.34 3.25 17.30
CA MET A 190 17.50 4.13 17.16
C MET A 190 18.67 3.73 18.10
N LYS A 191 18.41 2.97 19.17
CA LYS A 191 19.47 2.41 20.04
C LYS A 191 20.34 1.39 19.33
N TYR A 192 19.84 0.79 18.24
CA TYR A 192 20.60 -0.15 17.41
C TYR A 192 21.37 0.53 16.29
N SER A 193 21.29 1.86 16.15
CA SER A 193 21.87 2.62 15.05
C SER A 193 23.38 2.41 14.83
N SER A 194 24.15 1.99 15.84
CA SER A 194 25.58 1.67 15.66
C SER A 194 25.85 0.39 14.87
N TYR A 195 24.86 -0.49 14.73
CA TYR A 195 24.98 -1.79 14.07
C TYR A 195 24.37 -1.81 12.66
N LEU A 196 23.58 -0.79 12.33
CA LEU A 196 22.83 -0.70 11.07
C LEU A 196 23.63 0.04 10.01
N SER A 197 23.27 -0.24 8.75
CA SER A 197 23.78 0.52 7.62
C SER A 197 23.44 2.00 7.75
N HIS A 198 24.24 2.82 7.07
CA HIS A 198 24.00 4.26 7.00
C HIS A 198 22.56 4.58 6.57
N ASP A 199 22.08 3.93 5.51
CA ASP A 199 20.79 4.25 4.90
C ASP A 199 19.62 3.87 5.82
N LEU A 200 19.65 2.68 6.43
CA LEU A 200 18.59 2.27 7.36
C LEU A 200 18.59 3.13 8.63
N ARG A 201 19.76 3.52 9.13
CA ARG A 201 19.88 4.47 10.25
C ARG A 201 19.27 5.83 9.93
N GLU A 202 19.48 6.36 8.72
CA GLU A 202 18.84 7.62 8.30
C GLU A 202 17.32 7.46 8.22
N ILE A 203 16.80 6.35 7.69
CA ILE A 203 15.35 6.06 7.67
C ILE A 203 14.75 6.04 9.08
N ILE A 204 15.40 5.37 10.03
CA ILE A 204 14.93 5.33 11.43
C ILE A 204 14.98 6.72 12.06
N ARG A 205 16.05 7.50 11.82
CA ARG A 205 16.18 8.88 12.31
C ARG A 205 15.07 9.78 11.76
N ILE A 206 14.77 9.68 10.47
CA ILE A 206 13.75 10.49 9.82
C ILE A 206 12.36 10.13 10.36
N ASN A 207 12.02 8.84 10.47
CA ASN A 207 10.78 8.39 11.13
C ASN A 207 10.66 8.95 12.54
N MET A 208 11.73 8.88 13.33
CA MET A 208 11.76 9.43 14.68
C MET A 208 11.53 10.96 14.69
N THR A 209 12.05 11.68 13.70
CA THR A 209 11.90 13.14 13.57
C THR A 209 10.44 13.51 13.24
N ILE A 210 9.85 12.83 12.25
CA ILE A 210 8.44 13.00 11.86
C ILE A 210 7.53 12.71 13.05
N ARG A 211 7.69 11.54 13.67
CA ARG A 211 6.89 11.11 14.83
C ARG A 211 6.95 12.16 15.94
N ASN A 212 8.15 12.67 16.25
CA ASN A 212 8.32 13.60 17.37
C ASN A 212 7.76 15.01 17.07
N PHE A 213 7.17 15.22 15.89
CA PHE A 213 6.73 16.52 15.37
C PHE A 213 7.86 17.54 15.34
N ASP A 214 9.11 17.09 15.21
CA ASP A 214 10.29 17.96 15.35
C ASP A 214 10.33 19.04 14.27
N TYR A 215 9.79 18.75 13.07
CA TYR A 215 9.65 19.72 11.98
C TYR A 215 8.63 20.84 12.22
N HIS A 216 7.75 20.69 13.22
CA HIS A 216 6.67 21.65 13.48
C HIS A 216 6.81 22.36 14.83
N ARG A 217 7.67 21.86 15.73
CA ARG A 217 7.81 22.37 17.11
C ARG A 217 8.09 23.87 17.21
N ASN A 218 8.74 24.47 16.21
CA ASN A 218 9.12 25.89 16.21
C ASN A 218 8.69 26.62 14.93
N GLY A 219 7.59 26.18 14.30
CA GLY A 219 7.23 26.54 12.93
C GLY A 219 7.71 25.48 11.94
N HIS A 220 7.29 25.58 10.68
CA HIS A 220 7.54 24.58 9.66
C HIS A 220 9.00 24.64 9.16
N ASP A 221 9.78 23.62 9.49
CA ASP A 221 11.21 23.53 9.17
C ASP A 221 11.47 23.11 7.72
N ILE A 222 11.18 24.01 6.78
CA ILE A 222 11.43 23.82 5.34
C ILE A 222 12.88 23.35 5.05
N PRO A 223 13.94 23.95 5.65
CA PRO A 223 15.30 23.47 5.46
C PRO A 223 15.54 22.04 5.96
N GLY A 224 14.98 21.68 7.12
CA GLY A 224 15.08 20.33 7.69
C GLY A 224 14.39 19.29 6.81
N ILE A 225 13.11 19.53 6.47
CA ILE A 225 12.30 18.63 5.64
C ILE A 225 12.98 18.42 4.27
N SER A 226 13.33 19.52 3.59
CA SER A 226 13.94 19.44 2.25
C SER A 226 15.29 18.72 2.27
N LYS A 227 16.11 18.90 3.30
CA LYS A 227 17.36 18.15 3.44
C LYS A 227 17.11 16.65 3.57
N ASP A 228 16.12 16.25 4.35
CA ASP A 228 15.80 14.84 4.57
C ASP A 228 15.14 14.20 3.33
N ILE A 229 14.34 14.94 2.57
CA ILE A 229 13.89 14.55 1.21
C ILE A 229 15.10 14.21 0.32
N ILE A 230 16.12 15.07 0.28
CA ILE A 230 17.31 14.86 -0.54
C ILE A 230 18.16 13.66 -0.08
N ILE A 231 18.16 13.36 1.23
CA ILE A 231 18.78 12.13 1.75
C ILE A 231 18.04 10.91 1.22
N LEU A 232 16.70 10.92 1.29
CA LEU A 232 15.86 9.82 0.84
C LEU A 232 15.97 9.58 -0.67
N GLU A 233 16.01 10.63 -1.50
CA GLU A 233 16.26 10.50 -2.95
C GLU A 233 17.56 9.74 -3.24
N LYS A 234 18.62 10.01 -2.48
CA LYS A 234 19.91 9.32 -2.63
C LYS A 234 19.83 7.87 -2.19
N ILE A 235 19.11 7.57 -1.11
CA ILE A 235 18.89 6.20 -0.63
C ILE A 235 18.12 5.41 -1.70
N ILE A 236 17.00 5.95 -2.19
CA ILE A 236 16.13 5.30 -3.18
C ILE A 236 16.91 4.98 -4.46
N LYS A 237 17.74 5.92 -4.93
CA LYS A 237 18.53 5.76 -6.15
C LYS A 237 19.68 4.76 -6.03
N ASN A 238 20.34 4.70 -4.88
CA ASN A 238 21.63 3.99 -4.76
C ASN A 238 21.56 2.68 -3.97
N ASN A 239 20.56 2.48 -3.12
CA ASN A 239 20.45 1.27 -2.31
C ASN A 239 20.07 0.06 -3.20
N LYS A 240 20.36 -1.15 -2.74
CA LYS A 240 20.00 -2.39 -3.45
C LYS A 240 18.86 -3.16 -2.77
N SER A 241 18.68 -2.98 -1.46
CA SER A 241 17.58 -3.60 -0.72
C SER A 241 16.26 -2.97 -1.17
N ALA A 242 15.34 -3.82 -1.62
CA ALA A 242 14.01 -3.39 -2.02
C ALA A 242 13.20 -2.88 -0.81
N PHE A 243 13.48 -3.43 0.38
CA PHE A 243 12.90 -2.98 1.64
C PHE A 243 13.33 -1.56 2.01
N ILE A 244 14.63 -1.27 2.01
CA ILE A 244 15.15 0.07 2.32
C ILE A 244 14.62 1.08 1.31
N LYS A 245 14.57 0.73 0.02
CA LYS A 245 13.96 1.59 -1.00
C LYS A 245 12.49 1.87 -0.73
N LYS A 246 11.69 0.84 -0.41
CA LYS A 246 10.27 1.01 -0.09
C LYS A 246 10.10 1.97 1.08
N MET A 247 10.77 1.71 2.21
CA MET A 247 10.69 2.58 3.38
C MET A 247 11.12 4.02 3.07
N ALA A 248 12.19 4.20 2.29
CA ALA A 248 12.64 5.52 1.91
C ALA A 248 11.65 6.24 0.98
N THR A 249 11.01 5.52 0.05
CA THR A 249 9.96 6.05 -0.84
C THR A 249 8.73 6.47 -0.03
N ASP A 250 8.27 5.64 0.92
CA ASP A 250 7.13 5.95 1.78
C ASP A 250 7.39 7.21 2.62
N LEU A 251 8.60 7.33 3.19
CA LEU A 251 9.03 8.53 3.91
C LEU A 251 9.16 9.76 3.00
N TRP A 252 9.73 9.59 1.82
CA TRP A 252 9.93 10.69 0.87
C TRP A 252 8.57 11.24 0.45
N HIS A 253 7.60 10.35 0.23
CA HIS A 253 6.23 10.72 -0.10
C HIS A 253 5.59 11.54 1.03
N SER A 254 5.68 11.04 2.27
CA SER A 254 5.13 11.74 3.44
C SER A 254 5.78 13.12 3.65
N LEU A 255 7.11 13.22 3.56
CA LEU A 255 7.82 14.49 3.70
C LEU A 255 7.52 15.47 2.58
N LEU A 256 7.32 14.99 1.35
CA LEU A 256 6.95 15.85 0.23
C LEU A 256 5.53 16.40 0.40
N HIS A 257 4.58 15.58 0.86
CA HIS A 257 3.26 16.05 1.23
C HIS A 257 3.35 17.09 2.35
N ASP A 258 4.12 16.83 3.40
CA ASP A 258 4.28 17.79 4.50
C ASP A 258 4.96 19.08 4.03
N LEU A 259 6.00 19.00 3.20
CA LEU A 259 6.67 20.19 2.63
C LEU A 259 5.72 21.02 1.79
N LEU A 260 4.95 20.36 0.91
CA LEU A 260 4.13 21.06 -0.06
C LEU A 260 2.85 21.54 0.59
N PHE A 261 2.09 20.67 1.24
CA PHE A 261 0.78 21.02 1.80
C PHE A 261 0.84 21.51 3.24
N GLY A 262 1.98 21.39 3.91
CA GLY A 262 2.09 21.71 5.33
C GLY A 262 1.47 20.64 6.23
N PRO A 263 1.57 20.84 7.56
CA PRO A 263 0.85 20.03 8.51
C PRO A 263 -0.67 20.16 8.24
N GLU A 264 -1.38 19.04 8.22
CA GLU A 264 -2.84 18.99 8.03
C GLU A 264 -3.36 19.70 6.76
N LEU A 265 -2.53 19.80 5.72
CA LEU A 265 -2.86 20.47 4.47
C LEU A 265 -3.13 21.99 4.58
N ILE A 266 -2.68 22.63 5.66
CA ILE A 266 -2.95 24.04 5.96
C ILE A 266 -2.33 25.00 4.92
N TYR A 267 -1.29 24.56 4.19
CA TYR A 267 -0.62 25.36 3.17
C TYR A 267 -1.22 25.24 1.78
N ILE A 268 -2.30 24.46 1.61
CA ILE A 268 -3.08 24.50 0.38
C ILE A 268 -3.54 25.95 0.05
N ASP A 269 -3.87 26.76 1.07
CA ASP A 269 -4.20 28.20 0.94
C ASP A 269 -2.99 29.09 0.60
N GLU A 270 -1.77 28.58 0.69
CA GLU A 270 -0.53 29.35 0.56
C GLU A 270 0.07 29.34 -0.84
N TYR A 271 -0.31 28.38 -1.68
CA TYR A 271 -0.02 28.43 -3.11
C TYR A 271 -0.81 29.55 -3.78
N TYR A 272 -1.98 29.90 -3.22
CA TYR A 272 -2.79 31.01 -3.68
C TYR A 272 -2.15 32.38 -3.37
N GLY A 273 -1.43 32.92 -4.36
CA GLY A 273 -0.85 34.26 -4.34
C GLY A 273 0.60 34.27 -3.86
N GLU A 274 1.51 34.36 -4.85
CA GLU A 274 2.99 34.34 -4.87
C GLU A 274 3.78 35.13 -3.77
N ASN A 275 3.12 35.75 -2.79
CA ASN A 275 3.71 36.71 -1.87
C ASN A 275 4.04 36.20 -0.46
N ARG A 276 3.65 34.97 -0.09
CA ARG A 276 3.99 34.41 1.23
C ARG A 276 5.47 33.97 1.30
N GLU A 277 6.06 34.07 2.50
CA GLU A 277 7.48 33.79 2.71
C GLU A 277 7.79 32.29 2.60
N GLU A 278 6.85 31.45 3.01
CA GLU A 278 6.90 30.00 2.98
C GLU A 278 6.95 29.47 1.54
N TYR A 279 5.98 29.84 0.70
CA TYR A 279 5.97 29.49 -0.72
C TYR A 279 7.27 29.91 -1.43
N LYS A 280 7.75 31.13 -1.20
CA LYS A 280 9.02 31.60 -1.76
C LYS A 280 10.19 30.72 -1.30
N SER A 281 10.24 30.40 -0.01
CA SER A 281 11.27 29.54 0.56
C SER A 281 11.25 28.13 -0.04
N ILE A 282 10.06 27.55 -0.26
CA ILE A 282 9.88 26.26 -0.92
C ILE A 282 10.34 26.35 -2.39
N MET A 283 9.91 27.37 -3.13
CA MET A 283 10.27 27.55 -4.53
C MET A 283 11.76 27.83 -4.76
N GLU A 284 12.45 28.43 -3.79
CA GLU A 284 13.91 28.63 -3.79
C GLU A 284 14.69 27.30 -3.73
N LEU A 285 14.09 26.23 -3.20
CA LEU A 285 14.71 24.90 -3.13
C LEU A 285 15.08 24.35 -4.50
N ARG A 286 14.39 24.75 -5.57
CA ARG A 286 14.73 24.42 -6.97
C ARG A 286 16.16 24.82 -7.34
N THR A 287 16.62 25.94 -6.79
CA THR A 287 17.97 26.46 -7.02
C THR A 287 18.98 25.83 -6.07
N ILE A 288 18.56 25.50 -4.85
CA ILE A 288 19.42 24.89 -3.82
C ILE A 288 19.74 23.43 -4.16
N TYR A 289 18.77 22.70 -4.74
CA TYR A 289 18.90 21.29 -5.10
C TYR A 289 18.69 21.07 -6.61
N PRO A 290 19.61 21.57 -7.47
CA PRO A 290 19.39 21.66 -8.92
C PRO A 290 19.30 20.31 -9.64
N ASP A 291 19.80 19.24 -9.01
CA ASP A 291 19.89 17.87 -9.54
C ASP A 291 18.95 16.89 -8.82
N SER A 292 17.93 17.41 -8.11
CA SER A 292 16.99 16.62 -7.31
C SER A 292 15.65 16.39 -8.03
N LEU A 293 14.93 15.35 -7.62
CA LEU A 293 13.55 15.13 -8.05
C LEU A 293 12.61 16.14 -7.42
N LEU A 294 12.90 16.56 -6.18
CA LEU A 294 12.22 17.67 -5.53
C LEU A 294 12.15 18.90 -6.45
N LYS A 295 13.25 19.26 -7.12
CA LYS A 295 13.23 20.36 -8.09
C LYS A 295 12.22 20.12 -9.21
N GLU A 296 12.22 18.95 -9.83
CA GLU A 296 11.28 18.64 -10.94
C GLU A 296 9.84 18.82 -10.50
N ILE A 297 9.51 18.33 -9.31
CA ILE A 297 8.16 18.47 -8.73
C ILE A 297 7.83 19.92 -8.47
N LEU A 298 8.74 20.68 -7.88
CA LEU A 298 8.54 22.11 -7.64
C LEU A 298 8.42 22.93 -8.95
N GLU A 299 9.07 22.49 -10.02
CA GLU A 299 8.89 23.07 -11.36
C GLU A 299 7.48 22.77 -11.91
N ASP A 300 7.00 21.53 -11.77
CA ASP A 300 5.65 21.14 -12.17
C ASP A 300 4.58 21.90 -11.35
N VAL A 301 4.76 22.00 -10.03
CA VAL A 301 3.86 22.76 -9.13
C VAL A 301 3.84 24.25 -9.50
N TYR A 302 4.99 24.83 -9.83
CA TYR A 302 5.07 26.23 -10.27
C TYR A 302 4.31 26.49 -11.58
N LEU A 303 4.18 25.50 -12.46
CA LEU A 303 3.44 25.66 -13.71
C LEU A 303 1.92 25.72 -13.48
N ILE A 304 1.38 24.98 -12.50
CA ILE A 304 -0.05 25.03 -12.13
C ILE A 304 -0.45 26.45 -11.73
N GLU A 305 0.39 27.10 -10.92
CA GLU A 305 0.15 28.47 -10.45
C GLU A 305 0.10 29.48 -11.61
N LEU A 306 0.86 29.27 -12.69
CA LEU A 306 0.82 30.13 -13.87
C LEU A 306 -0.47 29.98 -14.68
N GLU A 307 -1.21 28.88 -14.49
CA GLU A 307 -2.46 28.62 -15.21
C GLU A 307 -3.68 29.31 -14.57
N GLU A 308 -3.49 30.06 -13.48
CA GLU A 308 -4.53 30.84 -12.76
C GLU A 308 -5.76 30.02 -12.35
N GLU A 309 -5.57 28.78 -11.88
CA GLU A 309 -6.68 27.95 -11.40
C GLU A 309 -7.43 28.63 -10.23
N GLU A 310 -8.76 28.70 -10.31
CA GLU A 310 -9.59 29.42 -9.32
C GLU A 310 -9.98 28.56 -8.10
N ASP A 311 -9.87 27.22 -8.21
CA ASP A 311 -10.29 26.28 -7.15
C ASP A 311 -9.08 25.63 -6.46
N ILE A 312 -8.96 25.96 -5.18
CA ILE A 312 -7.95 25.46 -4.28
C ILE A 312 -7.95 23.93 -4.09
N TYR A 313 -9.13 23.30 -4.15
CA TYR A 313 -9.23 21.84 -4.10
C TYR A 313 -8.74 21.20 -5.38
N GLU A 314 -8.94 21.86 -6.52
CA GLU A 314 -8.44 21.42 -7.82
C GLU A 314 -6.91 21.52 -7.85
N VAL A 315 -6.33 22.63 -7.40
CA VAL A 315 -4.86 22.77 -7.26
C VAL A 315 -4.28 21.68 -6.36
N SER A 316 -4.89 21.43 -5.19
CA SER A 316 -4.42 20.37 -4.28
C SER A 316 -4.45 18.99 -4.93
N ASN A 317 -5.49 18.68 -5.70
CA ASN A 317 -5.60 17.41 -6.40
C ASN A 317 -4.52 17.29 -7.50
N ILE A 318 -4.25 18.37 -8.25
CA ILE A 318 -3.22 18.37 -9.28
C ILE A 318 -1.82 18.17 -8.67
N ILE A 319 -1.51 18.83 -7.54
CA ILE A 319 -0.24 18.63 -6.84
C ILE A 319 -0.14 17.18 -6.36
N GLY A 320 -1.20 16.63 -5.76
CA GLY A 320 -1.27 15.21 -5.39
C GLY A 320 -0.99 14.29 -6.58
N ASP A 321 -1.63 14.54 -7.72
CA ASP A 321 -1.41 13.79 -8.96
C ASP A 321 0.04 13.86 -9.47
N ILE A 322 0.74 15.00 -9.31
CA ILE A 322 2.15 15.14 -9.68
C ILE A 322 3.03 14.24 -8.81
N ILE A 323 2.79 14.27 -7.49
CA ILE A 323 3.53 13.46 -6.52
C ILE A 323 3.31 11.97 -6.81
N GLU A 324 2.05 11.55 -6.94
CA GLU A 324 1.67 10.16 -7.18
C GLU A 324 2.26 9.62 -8.50
N LYS A 325 2.24 10.42 -9.58
CA LYS A 325 2.85 10.03 -10.86
C LYS A 325 4.35 9.74 -10.73
N LYS A 326 5.08 10.46 -9.88
CA LYS A 326 6.52 10.23 -9.63
C LYS A 326 6.78 8.98 -8.80
N LEU A 327 5.78 8.52 -8.04
CA LEU A 327 5.91 7.37 -7.14
C LEU A 327 5.50 6.04 -7.78
N GLN A 328 4.57 6.06 -8.73
CA GLN A 328 4.01 4.85 -9.35
C GLN A 328 5.09 3.86 -9.80
N PHE A 329 6.07 4.28 -10.60
CA PHE A 329 7.14 3.38 -11.06
C PHE A 329 8.44 3.52 -10.26
N GLY A 330 8.36 4.13 -9.07
CA GLY A 330 9.51 4.53 -8.28
C GLY A 330 10.21 5.78 -8.83
N LEU A 331 10.96 6.44 -7.95
CA LEU A 331 11.57 7.75 -8.20
C LEU A 331 12.62 7.79 -9.32
N THR A 332 13.11 6.64 -9.78
CA THR A 332 14.08 6.57 -10.87
C THR A 332 13.44 6.48 -12.26
N SER A 333 12.11 6.35 -12.31
CA SER A 333 11.35 6.21 -13.54
C SER A 333 10.50 7.45 -13.80
N ASN A 334 10.36 7.82 -15.08
CA ASN A 334 9.38 8.82 -15.53
C ASN A 334 8.14 8.17 -16.14
N ASN A 335 7.98 6.86 -15.95
CA ASN A 335 6.77 6.16 -16.35
C ASN A 335 5.65 6.48 -15.35
N TYR A 336 4.41 6.48 -15.82
CA TYR A 336 3.24 6.79 -14.99
C TYR A 336 1.99 6.12 -15.56
N PHE A 337 0.94 6.06 -14.75
CA PHE A 337 -0.42 5.72 -15.16
C PHE A 337 -1.28 6.95 -15.31
N ASN A 338 -2.22 6.84 -16.24
CA ASN A 338 -3.32 7.75 -16.40
C ASN A 338 -4.61 6.93 -16.36
N ILE A 339 -5.48 7.23 -15.39
CA ILE A 339 -6.80 6.62 -15.31
C ILE A 339 -7.82 7.70 -15.67
N LYS A 340 -8.51 7.50 -16.79
CA LYS A 340 -9.54 8.43 -17.26
C LYS A 340 -10.89 7.75 -17.28
N SER A 341 -11.87 8.39 -16.69
CA SER A 341 -13.23 7.87 -16.74
C SER A 341 -13.91 8.24 -18.05
N VAL A 342 -14.33 7.22 -18.81
CA VAL A 342 -14.96 7.35 -20.12
C VAL A 342 -16.42 6.89 -20.03
N LYS A 343 -17.31 7.55 -20.78
CA LYS A 343 -18.73 7.17 -20.88
C LYS A 343 -19.12 6.95 -22.33
N ASN A 344 -19.75 5.81 -22.62
CA ASN A 344 -20.35 5.52 -23.92
C ASN A 344 -21.88 5.27 -23.76
N GLN A 345 -22.51 4.74 -24.82
CA GLN A 345 -23.96 4.46 -24.80
C GLN A 345 -24.34 3.30 -23.87
N GLU A 346 -23.42 2.37 -23.64
CA GLU A 346 -23.64 1.13 -22.89
C GLU A 346 -23.25 1.27 -21.42
N GLY A 347 -22.31 2.15 -21.07
CA GLY A 347 -21.81 2.24 -19.70
C GLY A 347 -20.78 3.33 -19.46
N LYS A 348 -20.23 3.30 -18.24
CA LYS A 348 -19.09 4.13 -17.82
C LYS A 348 -17.92 3.18 -17.49
N TYR A 349 -16.73 3.46 -17.96
CA TYR A 349 -15.56 2.64 -17.66
C TYR A 349 -14.31 3.48 -17.49
N ASP A 350 -13.39 2.98 -16.68
CA ASP A 350 -12.07 3.58 -16.53
C ASP A 350 -11.11 3.09 -17.63
N LEU A 351 -10.44 4.05 -18.25
CA LEU A 351 -9.40 3.85 -19.25
C LEU A 351 -8.05 3.98 -18.53
N VAL A 352 -7.42 2.83 -18.30
CA VAL A 352 -6.04 2.73 -17.79
C VAL A 352 -5.07 2.82 -18.97
N GLU A 353 -4.17 3.81 -18.93
CA GLU A 353 -3.08 3.97 -19.89
C GLU A 353 -1.76 4.15 -19.15
N ILE A 354 -0.70 3.49 -19.62
CA ILE A 354 0.67 3.79 -19.20
C ILE A 354 1.26 4.90 -20.08
N GLY A 355 2.01 5.81 -19.46
CA GLY A 355 2.98 6.69 -20.09
C GLY A 355 4.39 6.11 -19.96
N ILE A 356 5.09 5.95 -21.09
CA ILE A 356 6.53 5.61 -21.15
C ILE A 356 7.19 6.67 -22.03
N PRO A 357 7.44 7.90 -21.52
CA PRO A 357 7.87 9.04 -22.35
C PRO A 357 9.15 8.77 -23.16
N ALA A 358 10.04 7.95 -22.62
CA ALA A 358 11.29 7.56 -23.27
C ALA A 358 11.10 6.57 -24.45
N ASP A 359 9.98 5.85 -24.52
CA ASP A 359 9.70 4.86 -25.56
C ASP A 359 8.20 4.81 -25.92
N LEU A 360 7.79 5.76 -26.77
CA LEU A 360 6.42 5.85 -27.27
C LEU A 360 5.98 4.60 -28.06
N HIS A 361 6.91 3.87 -28.68
CA HIS A 361 6.57 2.65 -29.41
C HIS A 361 6.16 1.54 -28.43
N LYS A 362 6.94 1.35 -27.37
CA LYS A 362 6.62 0.41 -26.29
C LYS A 362 5.35 0.83 -25.56
N GLN A 363 5.20 2.11 -25.25
CA GLN A 363 3.97 2.67 -24.67
C GLN A 363 2.72 2.23 -25.47
N ASN A 364 2.76 2.41 -26.79
CA ASN A 364 1.63 2.06 -27.66
C ASN A 364 1.33 0.55 -27.67
N ARG A 365 2.36 -0.31 -27.63
CA ARG A 365 2.17 -1.78 -27.57
C ARG A 365 1.58 -2.21 -26.23
N ILE A 366 2.10 -1.70 -25.13
CA ILE A 366 1.58 -1.99 -23.78
C ILE A 366 0.13 -1.51 -23.63
N ASN A 367 -0.16 -0.26 -24.02
CA ASN A 367 -1.53 0.26 -23.98
C ASN A 367 -2.49 -0.54 -24.88
N HIS A 368 -2.00 -1.08 -25.99
CA HIS A 368 -2.80 -1.98 -26.82
C HIS A 368 -3.14 -3.29 -26.11
N ILE A 369 -2.19 -3.89 -25.39
CA ILE A 369 -2.41 -5.11 -24.59
C ILE A 369 -3.44 -4.87 -23.48
N ILE A 370 -3.29 -3.80 -22.71
CA ILE A 370 -4.23 -3.42 -21.63
C ILE A 370 -5.63 -3.17 -22.21
N LYS A 371 -5.70 -2.44 -23.34
CA LYS A 371 -6.97 -2.17 -24.03
C LYS A 371 -7.68 -3.46 -24.46
N LEU A 372 -6.99 -4.39 -25.10
CA LEU A 372 -7.58 -5.64 -25.59
C LEU A 372 -8.11 -6.50 -24.45
N ASP A 373 -7.36 -6.60 -23.35
CA ASP A 373 -7.76 -7.34 -22.15
C ASP A 373 -9.02 -6.75 -21.51
N ARG A 374 -9.10 -5.42 -21.35
CA ARG A 374 -10.31 -4.74 -20.88
C ARG A 374 -11.51 -4.99 -21.80
N GLU A 375 -11.31 -4.81 -23.11
CA GLU A 375 -12.38 -5.00 -24.10
C GLU A 375 -12.91 -6.43 -24.06
N GLN A 376 -12.02 -7.42 -23.95
CA GLN A 376 -12.39 -8.83 -23.79
C GLN A 376 -13.16 -9.07 -22.47
N PHE A 377 -12.73 -8.47 -21.37
CA PHE A 377 -13.41 -8.60 -20.06
C PHE A 377 -14.83 -8.04 -20.10
N ILE A 378 -15.03 -6.84 -20.67
CA ILE A 378 -16.35 -6.23 -20.86
C ILE A 378 -17.21 -7.08 -21.80
N GLN A 379 -16.68 -7.49 -22.95
CA GLN A 379 -17.43 -8.27 -23.95
C GLN A 379 -17.92 -9.60 -23.38
N ASN A 380 -17.12 -10.29 -22.57
CA ASN A 380 -17.49 -11.58 -22.01
C ASN A 380 -18.63 -11.50 -20.98
N LEU A 381 -18.76 -10.36 -20.27
CA LEU A 381 -19.62 -10.27 -19.07
C LEU A 381 -20.78 -9.28 -19.22
N ALA A 382 -20.61 -8.23 -20.03
CA ALA A 382 -21.53 -7.11 -20.16
C ALA A 382 -22.08 -6.92 -21.58
N ASN A 383 -21.95 -7.90 -22.48
CA ASN A 383 -22.43 -7.77 -23.87
C ASN A 383 -23.90 -7.29 -23.92
N ASP A 384 -24.12 -6.13 -24.54
CA ASP A 384 -25.42 -5.44 -24.68
C ASP A 384 -26.13 -5.06 -23.36
N LYS A 385 -25.41 -5.02 -22.22
CA LYS A 385 -25.95 -4.64 -20.90
C LYS A 385 -25.41 -3.30 -20.43
N LYS A 386 -26.13 -2.66 -19.52
CA LYS A 386 -25.60 -1.48 -18.83
C LYS A 386 -24.53 -1.89 -17.84
N PHE A 387 -23.38 -1.23 -17.88
CA PHE A 387 -22.27 -1.55 -17.00
C PHE A 387 -21.54 -0.34 -16.44
N ARG A 388 -20.83 -0.57 -15.34
CA ARG A 388 -19.81 0.29 -14.77
C ARG A 388 -18.54 -0.53 -14.57
N LEU A 389 -17.42 -0.07 -15.09
CA LEU A 389 -16.10 -0.68 -14.84
C LEU A 389 -15.24 0.33 -14.08
N SER A 390 -14.66 -0.07 -12.95
CA SER A 390 -13.56 0.64 -12.29
C SER A 390 -12.27 -0.18 -12.33
N SER A 391 -11.15 0.53 -12.22
CA SER A 391 -9.82 -0.07 -12.18
C SER A 391 -8.98 0.56 -11.09
N ASP A 392 -8.31 -0.28 -10.30
CA ASP A 392 -7.36 0.16 -9.28
C ASP A 392 -5.98 -0.41 -9.59
N ILE A 393 -4.96 0.42 -9.42
CA ILE A 393 -3.56 0.02 -9.58
C ILE A 393 -3.12 -0.66 -8.30
N GLY A 394 -2.48 -1.83 -8.43
CA GLY A 394 -1.81 -2.52 -7.34
C GLY A 394 -0.33 -2.13 -7.30
N LEU A 395 0.57 -3.11 -7.30
CA LEU A 395 2.01 -2.86 -7.36
C LEU A 395 2.47 -2.49 -8.78
N THR A 396 3.34 -1.50 -8.87
CA THR A 396 4.03 -1.07 -10.09
C THR A 396 5.52 -0.89 -9.78
N ASN A 397 6.40 -1.44 -10.63
CA ASN A 397 7.85 -1.36 -10.45
C ASN A 397 8.58 -1.35 -11.81
N ASP A 398 9.89 -1.53 -11.82
CA ASP A 398 10.72 -1.52 -13.05
C ASP A 398 10.41 -2.65 -14.04
N ARG A 399 9.59 -3.65 -13.66
CA ARG A 399 9.29 -4.82 -14.48
C ARG A 399 7.81 -5.16 -14.58
N TYR A 400 7.07 -5.03 -13.49
CA TYR A 400 5.68 -5.44 -13.37
C TYR A 400 4.75 -4.26 -13.18
N ILE A 401 3.58 -4.41 -13.77
CA ILE A 401 2.41 -3.56 -13.60
C ILE A 401 1.28 -4.45 -13.14
N SER A 402 0.63 -4.08 -12.05
CA SER A 402 -0.45 -4.89 -11.49
C SER A 402 -1.68 -4.02 -11.29
N TYR A 403 -2.85 -4.52 -11.66
CA TYR A 403 -4.12 -3.80 -11.51
C TYR A 403 -5.30 -4.79 -11.46
N ASN A 404 -6.47 -4.29 -11.08
CA ASN A 404 -7.71 -5.04 -11.13
C ASN A 404 -8.75 -4.35 -12.01
N TYR A 405 -9.74 -5.14 -12.43
CA TYR A 405 -11.02 -4.66 -12.92
C TYR A 405 -12.10 -4.99 -11.92
N SER A 406 -12.99 -4.05 -11.65
CA SER A 406 -14.28 -4.30 -10.99
C SER A 406 -15.40 -3.87 -11.93
N LEU A 407 -16.15 -4.83 -12.43
CA LEU A 407 -17.22 -4.64 -13.40
C LEU A 407 -18.58 -4.91 -12.74
N SER A 408 -19.39 -3.87 -12.60
CA SER A 408 -20.79 -3.95 -12.19
C SER A 408 -21.70 -3.95 -13.42
N VAL A 409 -22.54 -4.98 -13.55
CA VAL A 409 -23.48 -5.13 -14.67
C VAL A 409 -24.90 -5.17 -14.14
N VAL A 410 -25.75 -4.27 -14.64
CA VAL A 410 -27.17 -4.22 -14.28
C VAL A 410 -27.97 -5.07 -15.27
N ASP A 411 -28.64 -6.10 -14.76
CA ASP A 411 -29.49 -6.97 -15.58
C ASP A 411 -30.85 -6.33 -15.92
N SER A 412 -31.68 -7.03 -16.71
CA SER A 412 -33.02 -6.56 -17.10
C SER A 412 -33.99 -6.40 -15.93
N ASN A 413 -33.69 -7.01 -14.78
CA ASN A 413 -34.48 -6.95 -13.55
C ASN A 413 -33.95 -5.89 -12.58
N SER A 414 -32.97 -5.09 -13.00
CA SER A 414 -32.26 -4.12 -12.15
C SER A 414 -31.44 -4.74 -11.01
N ASN A 415 -31.07 -6.02 -11.12
CA ASN A 415 -30.09 -6.61 -10.22
C ASN A 415 -28.68 -6.25 -10.70
N GLU A 416 -27.82 -5.88 -9.78
CA GLU A 416 -26.41 -5.60 -10.03
C GLU A 416 -25.58 -6.85 -9.75
N ASN A 417 -24.82 -7.28 -10.75
CA ASN A 417 -23.84 -8.36 -10.62
C ASN A 417 -22.43 -7.77 -10.72
N ASN A 418 -21.57 -8.12 -9.79
CA ASN A 418 -20.19 -7.65 -9.76
C ASN A 418 -19.24 -8.77 -10.20
N PHE A 419 -18.29 -8.41 -11.04
CA PHE A 419 -17.24 -9.30 -11.53
C PHE A 419 -15.89 -8.65 -11.30
N TYR A 420 -14.92 -9.44 -10.90
CA TYR A 420 -13.57 -8.97 -10.65
C TYR A 420 -12.57 -9.72 -11.51
N SER A 421 -11.43 -9.08 -11.73
CA SER A 421 -10.31 -9.72 -12.39
C SER A 421 -9.00 -9.07 -11.98
N TYR A 422 -7.99 -9.90 -11.69
CA TYR A 422 -6.65 -9.47 -11.33
C TYR A 422 -5.68 -9.71 -12.48
N ARG A 423 -4.84 -8.69 -12.73
CA ARG A 423 -3.89 -8.69 -13.84
C ARG A 423 -2.54 -8.24 -13.35
N THR A 424 -1.52 -9.00 -13.72
CA THR A 424 -0.12 -8.63 -13.57
C THR A 424 0.57 -8.76 -14.92
N LEU A 425 1.12 -7.67 -15.43
CA LEU A 425 1.77 -7.54 -16.73
C LEU A 425 3.27 -7.37 -16.51
N ASP A 426 4.08 -8.29 -17.04
CA ASP A 426 5.50 -8.03 -17.26
C ASP A 426 5.61 -7.12 -18.48
N TYR A 427 5.79 -5.82 -18.23
CA TYR A 427 5.81 -4.84 -19.32
C TYR A 427 7.19 -4.78 -19.99
N MET A 428 8.19 -5.49 -19.47
CA MET A 428 9.46 -5.69 -20.16
C MET A 428 9.31 -6.74 -21.25
N GLU A 429 8.59 -7.83 -20.95
CA GLU A 429 8.29 -8.92 -21.88
C GLU A 429 6.97 -8.72 -22.67
N GLU A 430 6.23 -7.65 -22.38
CA GLU A 430 4.96 -7.29 -23.02
C GLU A 430 3.89 -8.40 -22.95
N LYS A 431 3.78 -9.07 -21.80
CA LYS A 431 2.81 -10.17 -21.58
C LYS A 431 2.28 -10.26 -20.15
N TYR A 432 1.02 -10.67 -20.00
CA TYR A 432 0.50 -11.05 -18.68
C TYR A 432 1.26 -12.27 -18.18
N VAL A 433 1.56 -12.24 -16.88
CA VAL A 433 2.25 -13.32 -16.19
C VAL A 433 1.28 -14.04 -15.27
N THR A 434 1.59 -15.30 -15.00
CA THR A 434 0.91 -16.09 -13.98
C THR A 434 1.58 -15.93 -12.62
N LEU A 435 0.92 -16.41 -11.55
CA LEU A 435 1.51 -16.38 -10.22
C LEU A 435 2.81 -17.21 -10.17
N GLU A 436 2.87 -18.30 -10.94
CA GLU A 436 4.07 -19.14 -11.07
C GLU A 436 5.20 -18.43 -11.79
N ASP A 437 4.89 -17.67 -12.85
CA ASP A 437 5.88 -16.85 -13.55
C ASP A 437 6.46 -15.75 -12.64
N TYR A 438 5.60 -15.09 -11.85
CA TYR A 438 6.00 -14.03 -10.92
C TYR A 438 6.83 -14.57 -9.77
N LEU A 439 6.37 -15.65 -9.14
CA LEU A 439 7.04 -16.28 -8.02
C LEU A 439 8.15 -17.23 -8.46
N ASP A 440 8.36 -17.49 -9.75
CA ASP A 440 9.31 -18.45 -10.35
C ASP A 440 9.42 -19.77 -9.56
N VAL A 441 8.25 -20.31 -9.21
CA VAL A 441 8.06 -21.62 -8.59
C VAL A 441 6.71 -22.19 -9.04
N ASP A 442 6.60 -23.51 -9.09
CA ASP A 442 5.31 -24.17 -9.30
C ASP A 442 4.35 -23.82 -8.15
N PHE A 443 3.10 -23.50 -8.47
CA PHE A 443 2.07 -23.09 -7.51
C PHE A 443 1.84 -24.13 -6.43
N LYS A 444 2.03 -25.41 -6.76
CA LYS A 444 1.98 -26.53 -5.83
C LYS A 444 2.86 -26.34 -4.58
N TYR A 445 3.94 -25.55 -4.69
CA TYR A 445 4.82 -25.25 -3.57
C TYR A 445 4.14 -24.42 -2.47
N ILE A 446 3.22 -23.53 -2.84
CA ILE A 446 2.47 -22.69 -1.90
C ILE A 446 0.99 -23.06 -1.81
N GLN A 447 0.51 -23.98 -2.67
CA GLN A 447 -0.90 -24.34 -2.75
C GLN A 447 -1.49 -24.74 -1.40
N GLU A 448 -0.82 -25.60 -0.62
CA GLU A 448 -1.31 -26.02 0.70
C GLU A 448 -1.44 -24.83 1.67
N TYR A 449 -0.51 -23.87 1.60
CA TYR A 449 -0.59 -22.64 2.38
C TYR A 449 -1.78 -21.78 1.94
N VAL A 450 -1.97 -21.58 0.63
CA VAL A 450 -3.11 -20.81 0.13
C VAL A 450 -4.44 -21.47 0.50
N GLU A 451 -4.58 -22.79 0.28
CA GLU A 451 -5.77 -23.58 0.64
C GLU A 451 -6.08 -23.53 2.14
N LYS A 452 -5.04 -23.48 2.99
CA LYS A 452 -5.20 -23.27 4.43
C LYS A 452 -5.69 -21.87 4.77
N VAL A 453 -5.20 -20.85 4.06
CA VAL A 453 -5.60 -19.44 4.29
C VAL A 453 -7.04 -19.20 3.84
N CYS A 454 -7.43 -19.69 2.66
CA CYS A 454 -8.79 -19.49 2.14
C CYS A 454 -9.81 -20.52 2.66
N GLY A 455 -9.36 -21.67 3.18
CA GLY A 455 -10.26 -22.73 3.65
C GLY A 455 -10.96 -23.50 2.53
N ILE A 456 -10.57 -23.27 1.27
CA ILE A 456 -11.10 -23.97 0.09
C ILE A 456 -9.95 -24.67 -0.66
N LYS A 457 -10.28 -25.75 -1.35
CA LYS A 457 -9.34 -26.43 -2.24
C LYS A 457 -9.21 -25.66 -3.55
N ILE A 458 -7.99 -25.49 -4.04
CA ILE A 458 -7.72 -24.71 -5.25
C ILE A 458 -7.47 -25.66 -6.41
N GLU A 459 -8.35 -25.62 -7.41
CA GLU A 459 -8.27 -26.53 -8.57
C GLU A 459 -7.63 -25.88 -9.81
N THR A 460 -7.63 -24.54 -9.87
CA THR A 460 -7.07 -23.76 -10.97
C THR A 460 -6.11 -22.71 -10.43
N LEU A 461 -5.16 -22.30 -11.28
CA LEU A 461 -4.24 -21.25 -10.90
C LEU A 461 -5.00 -19.93 -10.70
N PRO A 462 -4.86 -19.27 -9.54
CA PRO A 462 -5.58 -18.04 -9.27
C PRO A 462 -5.06 -16.90 -10.13
N GLU A 463 -5.95 -15.97 -10.49
CA GLU A 463 -5.51 -14.66 -10.95
C GLU A 463 -4.90 -13.93 -9.74
N PHE A 464 -3.90 -13.07 -9.97
CA PHE A 464 -3.20 -12.42 -8.87
C PHE A 464 -2.79 -10.99 -9.19
N ARG A 465 -2.64 -10.22 -8.12
CA ARG A 465 -2.09 -8.87 -8.13
C ARG A 465 -1.16 -8.72 -6.92
N PRO A 466 0.15 -8.52 -7.11
CA PRO A 466 1.01 -8.17 -5.99
C PRO A 466 0.69 -6.76 -5.49
N SER A 467 0.94 -6.54 -4.21
CA SER A 467 0.85 -5.27 -3.50
C SER A 467 2.11 -5.09 -2.65
N TYR A 468 2.31 -3.90 -2.11
CA TYR A 468 3.42 -3.64 -1.19
C TYR A 468 3.37 -4.45 0.11
N ASN A 469 2.21 -4.97 0.47
CA ASN A 469 1.94 -5.62 1.75
C ASN A 469 1.63 -7.12 1.61
N GLY A 470 1.65 -7.67 0.38
CA GLY A 470 1.27 -9.06 0.14
C GLY A 470 0.85 -9.33 -1.31
N ILE A 471 0.15 -10.44 -1.53
CA ILE A 471 -0.40 -10.82 -2.84
C ILE A 471 -1.91 -11.01 -2.71
N GLU A 472 -2.67 -10.30 -3.52
CA GLU A 472 -4.11 -10.50 -3.69
C GLU A 472 -4.34 -11.59 -4.75
N LEU A 473 -5.19 -12.55 -4.42
CA LEU A 473 -5.59 -13.65 -5.29
C LEU A 473 -7.09 -13.60 -5.55
N TYR A 474 -7.48 -13.84 -6.79
CA TYR A 474 -8.87 -14.05 -7.17
C TYR A 474 -9.06 -15.51 -7.56
N ILE A 475 -9.81 -16.24 -6.73
CA ILE A 475 -10.01 -17.69 -6.85
C ILE A 475 -11.42 -17.97 -7.35
N ASN A 476 -11.53 -18.69 -8.47
CA ASN A 476 -12.82 -19.19 -8.95
C ASN A 476 -13.17 -20.49 -8.19
N GLY A 477 -14.09 -20.42 -7.23
CA GLY A 477 -14.53 -21.58 -6.44
C GLY A 477 -15.45 -22.55 -7.20
N GLU A 478 -15.57 -23.79 -6.70
CA GLU A 478 -16.42 -24.86 -7.28
C GLU A 478 -17.92 -24.50 -7.37
N ASN A 479 -18.39 -23.52 -6.58
CA ASN A 479 -19.81 -23.11 -6.49
C ASN A 479 -20.10 -21.76 -7.18
N GLU A 480 -19.26 -21.31 -8.11
CA GLU A 480 -19.38 -20.00 -8.80
C GLU A 480 -19.27 -18.77 -7.86
N MET A 481 -18.98 -18.96 -6.57
CA MET A 481 -18.58 -17.86 -5.69
C MET A 481 -17.07 -17.68 -5.82
N ALA A 482 -16.68 -16.57 -6.44
CA ALA A 482 -15.30 -16.17 -6.45
C ALA A 482 -14.90 -15.60 -5.08
N GLU A 483 -13.69 -15.90 -4.65
CA GLU A 483 -13.15 -15.41 -3.38
C GLU A 483 -11.91 -14.56 -3.63
N ASP A 484 -11.93 -13.37 -3.03
CA ASP A 484 -10.77 -12.51 -2.89
C ASP A 484 -9.97 -12.96 -1.67
N VAL A 485 -8.74 -13.42 -1.89
CA VAL A 485 -7.86 -13.93 -0.86
C VAL A 485 -6.61 -13.08 -0.78
N TYR A 486 -6.34 -12.55 0.41
CA TYR A 486 -5.15 -11.76 0.66
C TYR A 486 -4.06 -12.56 1.37
N LEU A 487 -2.95 -12.80 0.68
CA LEU A 487 -1.77 -13.44 1.24
C LEU A 487 -0.83 -12.40 1.83
N LYS A 488 -0.80 -12.33 3.17
CA LYS A 488 0.10 -11.44 3.93
C LYS A 488 1.58 -11.80 3.70
N LEU A 489 2.46 -10.78 3.71
CA LEU A 489 3.90 -10.94 3.51
C LEU A 489 4.55 -11.94 4.48
N LYS A 490 4.31 -11.85 5.79
CA LYS A 490 4.86 -12.76 6.82
C LYS A 490 4.65 -14.23 6.46
N GLY A 491 3.45 -14.56 6.01
CA GLY A 491 3.11 -15.93 5.63
C GLY A 491 3.71 -16.36 4.28
N LEU A 492 4.03 -15.41 3.41
CA LEU A 492 4.75 -15.67 2.15
C LEU A 492 6.28 -15.74 2.33
N LEU A 493 6.83 -15.04 3.31
CA LEU A 493 8.28 -14.92 3.46
C LEU A 493 8.95 -16.19 4.01
N GLN A 494 8.19 -17.16 4.50
CA GLN A 494 8.70 -18.52 4.74
C GLN A 494 9.07 -19.28 3.45
N TYR A 495 8.57 -18.77 2.30
CA TYR A 495 8.75 -19.36 0.97
C TYR A 495 9.63 -18.49 0.06
N PHE A 496 9.61 -17.16 0.24
CA PHE A 496 10.24 -16.20 -0.66
C PHE A 496 10.97 -15.09 0.09
N THR A 497 11.97 -14.47 -0.54
CA THR A 497 12.56 -13.24 0.00
C THR A 497 11.65 -12.04 -0.24
N PHE A 498 11.81 -10.99 0.55
CA PHE A 498 11.06 -9.74 0.36
C PHE A 498 11.30 -9.14 -1.03
N GLU A 499 12.55 -9.11 -1.49
CA GLU A 499 12.95 -8.63 -2.81
C GLU A 499 12.16 -9.33 -3.92
N ARG A 500 11.94 -10.64 -3.79
CA ARG A 500 11.18 -11.40 -4.77
C ARG A 500 9.69 -11.07 -4.73
N LEU A 501 9.14 -10.84 -3.53
CA LEU A 501 7.72 -10.54 -3.35
C LEU A 501 7.32 -9.15 -3.86
N ILE A 502 8.22 -8.17 -3.84
CA ILE A 502 7.93 -6.79 -4.26
C ILE A 502 8.67 -6.30 -5.53
N GLY A 503 9.78 -6.95 -5.91
CA GLY A 503 10.54 -6.61 -7.12
C GLY A 503 10.27 -7.56 -8.29
N GLY A 504 9.89 -8.80 -7.97
CA GLY A 504 10.02 -9.93 -8.89
C GLY A 504 11.48 -10.20 -9.29
N ASN A 505 11.72 -11.29 -10.01
CA ASN A 505 13.07 -11.84 -10.26
C ASN A 505 14.01 -10.93 -11.07
#